data_AF-A0A067R869-F1
#
_entry.id   AF-A0A067R869-F1
#
_cell.length_a   1.000
_cell.length_b   1.000
_cell.length_c   1.000
_cell.angle_alpha   90.00
_cell.angle_beta   90.00
_cell.angle_gamma   90.00
#
_symmetry.space_group_name_H-M   'P 1'
#
loop_
_entity.id
_entity.type
_entity.pdbx_description
1 polymer ?
#
loop_
_entity_poly.entity_id
_entity_poly.type
_entity_poly.pdbx_seq_one_letter_code
_entity_poly.pdbx_strand_id
1 'polypeptide(L)' 'PQLANRTASLLQEFSWEVFDHSPYSPDLAPSHFHLFLHLKKFLSCQRQRFENDREAEMVVTQWFQSQAGDFYDTGIQKL' A
#
# COMPACT_ATOMS: atom_id res chain seq x y z
N PRO A 1 -12.95 -1.59 11.12
CA PRO A 1 -12.34 -2.84 10.59
C PRO A 1 -10.98 -3.19 11.21
N GLN A 2 -10.01 -2.29 11.17
CA GLN A 2 -8.66 -2.55 11.71
C GLN A 2 -8.62 -2.69 13.25
N LEU A 3 -9.42 -1.89 13.97
CA LEU A 3 -9.55 -1.95 15.43
C LEU A 3 -10.66 -2.93 15.92
N ALA A 4 -11.23 -3.74 15.03
CA ALA A 4 -12.28 -4.68 15.43
C ALA A 4 -11.68 -5.85 16.22
N ASN A 5 -12.41 -6.37 17.22
CA ASN A 5 -11.93 -7.45 18.08
C ASN A 5 -11.45 -8.68 17.30
N ARG A 6 -12.14 -9.07 16.22
CA ARG A 6 -11.72 -10.18 15.37
C ARG A 6 -10.32 -9.97 14.78
N THR A 7 -10.03 -8.76 14.32
CA THR A 7 -8.73 -8.41 13.76
C THR A 7 -7.66 -8.42 14.84
N ALA A 8 -7.95 -7.86 16.02
CA ALA A 8 -7.02 -7.86 17.16
C ALA A 8 -6.68 -9.27 17.63
N SER A 9 -7.66 -10.17 17.74
CA SER A 9 -7.44 -11.57 18.11
C SER A 9 -6.56 -12.31 17.12
N LEU A 10 -6.76 -12.10 15.81
CA LEU A 10 -5.92 -12.70 14.77
C LEU A 10 -4.48 -12.18 14.83
N LEU A 11 -4.27 -10.88 15.04
CA LEU A 11 -2.93 -10.31 15.17
C LEU A 11 -2.18 -10.90 16.37
N GLN A 12 -2.89 -11.12 17.49
CA GLN A 12 -2.35 -11.80 18.66
C GLN A 12 -2.00 -13.26 18.37
N GLU A 13 -2.87 -14.00 17.67
CA GLU A 13 -2.63 -15.39 17.26
C GLU A 13 -1.37 -15.52 16.39
N PHE A 14 -1.16 -14.60 15.46
CA PHE A 14 0.05 -14.54 14.65
C PHE A 14 1.28 -13.98 15.38
N SER A 15 1.12 -13.52 16.63
CA SER A 15 2.17 -12.86 17.42
C SER A 15 2.80 -11.65 16.70
N TRP A 16 1.98 -10.89 15.96
CA TRP A 16 2.44 -9.70 15.25
C TRP A 16 2.39 -8.47 16.16
N GLU A 17 3.50 -7.74 16.19
CA GLU A 17 3.55 -6.43 16.84
C GLU A 17 2.78 -5.41 16.02
N VAL A 18 1.96 -4.60 16.70
CA VAL A 18 1.17 -3.52 16.09
C VAL A 18 1.77 -2.20 16.53
N PHE A 19 2.36 -1.47 15.58
CA PHE A 19 2.88 -0.13 15.84
C PHE A 19 1.75 0.87 16.09
N ASP A 20 1.98 1.78 17.04
CA ASP A 20 1.06 2.89 17.28
C ASP A 20 0.99 3.80 16.05
N HIS A 21 -0.23 4.04 15.57
CA HIS A 21 -0.47 4.94 14.44
C HIS A 21 -1.40 6.06 14.86
N SER A 22 -0.91 7.30 14.78
CA SER A 22 -1.71 8.48 15.08
C SER A 22 -2.86 8.62 14.07
N PRO A 23 -4.08 8.95 14.53
CA PRO A 23 -5.18 9.29 13.63
C PRO A 23 -4.78 10.38 12.63
N TYR A 24 -5.33 10.30 11.41
CA TYR A 24 -5.16 11.30 10.35
C TYR A 24 -3.71 11.62 9.96
N SER A 25 -2.80 10.64 10.03
CA SER A 25 -1.38 10.83 9.70
C SER A 25 -0.96 10.07 8.43
N PRO A 26 -1.54 10.40 7.25
CA PRO A 26 -1.21 9.71 5.99
C PRO A 26 0.24 9.96 5.54
N ASP A 27 0.84 11.07 5.98
CA ASP A 27 2.25 11.41 5.83
C ASP A 27 3.19 10.47 6.61
N LEU A 28 2.68 9.78 7.64
CA LEU A 28 3.41 8.75 8.38
C LEU A 28 3.19 7.34 7.84
N ALA A 29 2.40 7.17 6.78
CA ALA A 29 2.11 5.86 6.21
C ALA A 29 2.88 5.66 4.89
N PRO A 30 3.87 4.76 4.81
CA PRO A 30 4.68 4.54 3.60
C PRO A 30 3.84 4.08 2.41
N SER A 31 2.74 3.38 2.69
CA SER A 31 1.73 3.04 1.70
C SER A 31 1.12 4.28 1.04
N HIS A 32 0.85 5.34 1.80
CA HIS A 32 0.19 6.55 1.31
C HIS A 32 1.16 7.55 0.68
N PHE A 33 2.22 7.94 1.38
CA PHE A 33 3.13 8.99 0.90
C PHE A 33 4.10 8.50 -0.18
N HIS A 34 4.42 7.21 -0.23
CA HIS A 34 5.37 6.65 -1.19
C HIS A 34 4.68 5.74 -2.20
N LEU A 35 4.13 4.61 -1.77
CA LEU A 35 3.66 3.57 -2.69
C LEU A 35 2.48 4.04 -3.56
N PHE A 36 1.37 4.44 -2.94
CA PHE A 36 0.18 4.89 -3.66
C PHE A 36 0.40 6.21 -4.37
N LEU A 37 1.32 7.06 -3.90
CA LEU A 37 1.71 8.26 -4.62
C LEU A 37 2.29 7.93 -5.99
N HIS A 38 3.24 6.99 -6.06
CA HIS A 38 3.86 6.59 -7.32
C HIS A 38 2.90 5.80 -8.20
N LEU A 39 2.08 4.91 -7.63
CA LEU A 39 1.05 4.18 -8.38
C LEU A 39 0.04 5.16 -9.03
N LYS A 40 -0.47 6.13 -8.27
CA LYS A 40 -1.41 7.14 -8.80
C LYS A 40 -0.78 7.97 -9.92
N LYS A 41 0.50 8.33 -9.80
CA LYS A 41 1.24 9.02 -10.87
C LYS A 41 1.30 8.16 -12.13
N PHE A 42 1.68 6.89 -12.00
CA PHE A 42 1.71 5.94 -13.13
C PHE A 42 0.35 5.84 -13.84
N LEU A 43 -0.72 5.60 -13.08
CA LEU A 43 -2.08 5.47 -13.61
C LEU A 43 -2.57 6.76 -14.28
N SER A 44 -2.22 7.92 -13.72
CA SER A 44 -2.60 9.23 -14.27
C SER A 44 -1.83 9.57 -15.55
N CYS A 45 -0.53 9.23 -15.61
CA CYS A 45 0.31 9.48 -16.78
C CYS A 45 -0.14 8.65 -18.00
N GLN A 46 -0.60 7.42 -17.79
CA GLN A 46 -1.07 6.55 -18.89
C GLN A 46 -2.54 6.78 -19.28
N ARG A 47 -3.28 7.66 -18.56
CA ARG A 47 -4.73 7.88 -18.71
C ARG A 47 -5.50 6.56 -18.90
N GLN A 48 -5.15 5.55 -18.10
CA GLN A 48 -5.76 4.23 -18.25
C GLN A 48 -7.24 4.29 -17.88
N ARG A 49 -8.09 3.89 -18.82
CA ARG A 49 -9.46 3.50 -18.55
C ARG A 49 -9.48 1.99 -18.61
N PHE A 50 -9.80 1.36 -17.49
CA PHE A 50 -9.96 -0.08 -17.43
C PHE A 50 -11.38 -0.44 -17.85
N GLU A 51 -11.51 -1.45 -18.71
CA GLU A 51 -12.81 -1.97 -19.14
C GLU A 51 -13.43 -2.86 -18.05
N ASN A 52 -12.61 -3.47 -17.20
CA ASN A 52 -13.04 -4.34 -16.10
C ASN A 52 -11.97 -4.48 -15.00
N ASP A 53 -12.36 -5.09 -13.88
CA ASP A 53 -11.48 -5.27 -12.72
C ASP A 53 -10.26 -6.15 -13.01
N ARG A 54 -10.37 -7.16 -13.89
CA ARG A 54 -9.23 -8.04 -14.22
C ARG A 54 -8.13 -7.29 -14.96
N GLU A 55 -8.50 -6.37 -15.83
CA GLU A 55 -7.54 -5.50 -16.51
C GLU A 55 -6.84 -4.59 -15.50
N ALA A 56 -7.60 -3.97 -14.59
CA ALA A 56 -7.04 -3.13 -13.52
C ALA A 56 -6.07 -3.94 -12.62
N GLU A 57 -6.47 -5.14 -12.19
CA GLU A 57 -5.64 -6.05 -11.41
C GLU A 57 -4.35 -6.41 -12.13
N MET A 58 -4.43 -6.75 -13.42
CA MET A 58 -3.26 -7.11 -14.23
C MET A 58 -2.26 -5.95 -14.31
N VAL A 59 -2.75 -4.75 -14.64
CA VAL A 59 -1.90 -3.57 -14.78
C VAL A 59 -1.25 -3.17 -13.45
N VAL A 60 -2.02 -3.16 -12.37
CA VAL A 60 -1.49 -2.86 -11.03
C VAL A 60 -0.44 -3.90 -10.62
N THR A 61 -0.71 -5.18 -10.87
CA THR A 61 0.24 -6.27 -10.58
C THR A 61 1.54 -6.12 -11.36
N GLN A 62 1.46 -5.85 -12.66
CA GLN A 62 2.64 -5.61 -13.51
C GLN A 62 3.44 -4.41 -13.02
N TRP A 63 2.76 -3.34 -12.59
CA TRP A 63 3.42 -2.17 -12.04
C TRP A 63 4.21 -2.52 -10.77
N PHE A 64 3.62 -3.26 -9.83
CA PHE A 64 4.31 -3.72 -8.61
C PHE A 64 5.52 -4.61 -8.94
N GLN A 65 5.39 -5.54 -9.88
CA GLN A 65 6.47 -6.42 -10.31
C GLN A 65 7.61 -5.67 -11.02
N SER A 66 7.31 -4.52 -11.63
CA SER A 66 8.32 -3.68 -12.28
C SER A 66 9.14 -2.82 -11.31
N GLN A 67 8.72 -2.67 -10.05
CA GLN A 67 9.47 -1.88 -9.07
C GLN A 67 10.68 -2.66 -8.52
N ALA A 68 11.83 -1.99 -8.42
CA ALA A 68 13.02 -2.54 -7.77
C ALA A 68 12.84 -2.69 -6.24
N GLY A 69 13.60 -3.58 -5.60
CA GLY A 69 13.58 -3.74 -4.14
C GLY A 69 13.85 -2.41 -3.41
N ASP A 70 14.83 -1.66 -3.88
CA ASP A 70 15.23 -0.35 -3.34
C ASP A 70 14.10 0.68 -3.35
N PHE A 71 13.12 0.54 -4.25
CA PHE A 71 11.94 1.40 -4.25
C PHE A 71 11.13 1.22 -2.97
N TYR A 72 10.91 -0.03 -2.53
CA TYR A 72 10.17 -0.31 -1.29
C TYR A 72 10.98 0.08 -0.07
N ASP A 73 12.28 -0.24 -0.05
CA ASP A 73 13.18 0.13 1.05
C ASP A 73 13.21 1.65 1.24
N THR A 74 13.37 2.42 0.16
CA THR A 74 13.31 3.89 0.20
C THR A 74 12.01 4.41 0.83
N GLY A 75 10.88 3.75 0.60
CA GLY A 75 9.61 4.12 1.21
C GLY A 75 9.56 3.85 2.71
N ILE A 76 10.07 2.70 3.13
CA ILE A 76 10.08 2.25 4.53
C ILE A 76 11.07 3.08 5.36
N GLN A 77 12.27 3.34 4.85
CA GLN A 77 13.32 4.10 5.54
C GLN A 77 13.01 5.60 5.69
N LYS A 78 11.93 6.09 5.07
CA LYS A 78 11.51 7.49 5.15
C LYS A 78 10.53 7.78 6.29
N LEU A 79 10.08 6.75 7.02
CA LEU A 79 9.40 6.93 8.31
C LEU A 79 10.41 7.33 9.38
#